data_AF-A0A235F9A5-F1
#
_entry.id   AF-A0A235F9A5-F1
#
_cell.length_a   1.000
_cell.length_b   1.000
_cell.length_c   1.000
_cell.angle_alpha   90.00
_cell.angle_beta   90.00
_cell.angle_gamma   90.00
#
_symmetry.space_group_name_H-M   'P 1'
#
loop_
_entity.id
_entity.type
_entity.pdbx_description
1 polymer ?
#
loop_
_entity_poly.entity_id
_entity_poly.type
_entity_poly.pdbx_seq_one_letter_code
_entity_poly.pdbx_strand_id
1 'polypeptide(L)' 'MDKEELADCDYCLRTGRRKNLARLIVGYDVHMGRNVERFYCPQCLRIVEAEIKELPWVQEYGYTVDYPFKK' A
#
# COMPACT_ATOMS: atom_id res chain seq x y z
N MET A 1 -24.50 5.24 -13.62
CA MET A 1 -24.23 4.26 -12.55
C MET A 1 -22.72 4.10 -12.51
N ASP A 2 -22.05 4.82 -11.61
CA ASP A 2 -20.60 4.67 -11.43
C ASP A 2 -20.32 3.21 -11.08
N LYS A 3 -19.65 2.49 -11.97
CA LYS A 3 -19.18 1.14 -11.66
C LYS A 3 -18.10 1.31 -10.61
N GLU A 4 -18.41 1.04 -9.35
CA GLU A 4 -17.40 1.00 -8.29
C GLU A 4 -16.32 -0.01 -8.70
N GLU A 5 -15.10 0.46 -8.91
CA GLU A 5 -13.97 -0.41 -9.22
C GLU A 5 -13.64 -1.28 -8.01
N LEU A 6 -13.44 -2.56 -8.28
CA LEU A 6 -12.96 -3.53 -7.29
C LEU A 6 -11.45 -3.76 -7.48
N ALA A 7 -10.76 -4.03 -6.38
CA ALA A 7 -9.34 -4.38 -6.38
C ALA A 7 -9.02 -5.26 -5.17
N ASP A 8 -7.91 -5.99 -5.27
CA ASP A 8 -7.45 -6.92 -4.25
C ASP A 8 -6.46 -6.26 -3.29
N CYS A 9 -6.43 -6.75 -2.06
CA CYS A 9 -5.39 -6.40 -1.10
C CYS A 9 -4.16 -7.30 -1.29
N ASP A 10 -2.97 -6.71 -1.40
CA ASP A 10 -1.70 -7.43 -1.61
C ASP A 10 -1.28 -8.34 -0.44
N TYR A 11 -1.92 -8.21 0.73
CA TYR A 11 -1.65 -9.05 1.90
C TYR A 11 -2.66 -10.21 2.04
N CYS A 12 -3.95 -9.88 2.15
CA CYS A 12 -4.99 -10.88 2.42
C CYS A 12 -5.70 -11.42 1.17
N LEU A 13 -5.38 -10.89 -0.02
CA LEU A 13 -5.95 -11.26 -1.33
C LEU A 13 -7.48 -11.10 -1.45
N ARG A 14 -8.13 -10.50 -0.45
CA ARG A 14 -9.57 -10.24 -0.49
C ARG A 14 -9.87 -9.08 -1.44
N THR A 15 -10.85 -9.28 -2.31
CA THR A 15 -11.39 -8.26 -3.21
C THR A 15 -12.34 -7.32 -2.46
N GLY A 16 -12.19 -6.02 -2.69
CA GLY A 16 -13.08 -5.01 -2.15
C GLY A 16 -13.13 -3.76 -3.01
N ARG A 17 -13.81 -2.72 -2.52
CA ARG A 17 -13.86 -1.42 -3.22
C ARG A 17 -12.47 -0.80 -3.30
N ARG A 18 -12.00 -0.50 -4.52
CA ARG A 18 -10.67 0.06 -4.79
C ARG A 18 -10.42 1.36 -4.02
N LYS A 19 -11.44 2.21 -3.87
CA LYS A 19 -11.36 3.47 -3.10
C LYS A 19 -10.93 3.31 -1.63
N ASN A 20 -11.06 2.09 -1.08
CA ASN A 20 -10.69 1.79 0.30
C ASN A 20 -9.26 1.26 0.45
N LEU A 21 -8.55 0.99 -0.65
CA LEU A 21 -7.17 0.53 -0.59
C LEU A 21 -6.24 1.70 -0.31
N ALA A 22 -5.40 1.53 0.70
CA ALA A 22 -4.25 2.38 0.96
C ALA A 22 -3.09 1.92 0.09
N ARG A 23 -2.28 2.86 -0.39
CA ARG A 23 -1.03 2.58 -1.05
C ARG A 23 0.11 2.80 -0.07
N LEU A 24 0.99 1.81 0.05
CA LEU A 24 2.24 1.87 0.79
C LEU A 24 3.41 1.98 -0.20
N ILE A 25 4.32 2.91 0.05
CA ILE A 25 5.56 3.11 -0.70
C ILE A 25 6.73 2.93 0.27
N VAL A 26 7.51 1.86 0.07
CA VAL A 26 8.64 1.47 0.94
C VAL A 26 10.02 1.80 0.35
N GLY A 27 10.07 2.44 -0.82
CA GLY A 27 11.31 2.83 -1.47
C GLY A 27 11.17 2.99 -2.99
N TYR A 28 12.31 3.23 -3.64
CA TYR A 28 12.43 3.41 -5.09
C TYR A 28 13.29 2.30 -5.70
N ASP A 29 12.77 1.62 -6.72
CA ASP A 29 13.51 0.64 -7.50
C ASP A 29 14.28 1.34 -8.63
N VAL A 30 15.61 1.35 -8.50
CA VAL A 30 16.53 1.99 -9.45
C VAL A 30 16.61 1.28 -10.80
N HIS A 31 16.31 -0.02 -10.85
CA HIS A 31 16.31 -0.78 -12.09
C HIS A 31 15.04 -0.56 -12.89
N MET A 32 13.91 -0.37 -12.20
CA MET A 32 12.62 -0.09 -12.83
C MET A 32 12.35 1.41 -13.01
N GLY A 33 13.14 2.28 -12.38
CA GLY A 33 12.95 3.72 -12.41
C GLY A 33 11.63 4.18 -11.76
N ARG A 34 11.12 3.46 -10.76
CA ARG A 34 9.82 3.74 -10.12
C ARG A 34 9.76 3.35 -8.64
N ASN A 35 8.81 3.93 -7.92
CA ASN A 35 8.49 3.54 -6.55
C ASN A 35 7.99 2.09 -6.47
N VAL A 36 8.35 1.40 -5.39
CA VAL A 36 7.79 0.09 -5.04
C VAL A 36 6.51 0.32 -4.26
N GLU A 37 5.39 0.22 -4.97
CA GLU A 37 4.04 0.47 -4.43
C GLU A 37 3.30 -0.84 -4.17
N ARG A 38 2.63 -0.93 -3.02
CA ARG A 38 1.73 -2.04 -2.66
C ARG A 38 0.41 -1.52 -2.10
N PHE A 39 -0.67 -2.25 -2.33
CA PHE A 39 -2.03 -1.83 -1.98
C PHE A 39 -2.64 -2.71 -0.89
N TYR A 40 -3.06 -2.10 0.20
CA TYR A 40 -3.57 -2.82 1.36
C TYR A 40 -4.95 -2.33 1.78
N CYS A 41 -5.79 -3.25 2.24
CA CYS A 41 -7.01 -2.87 2.93
C CYS A 41 -6.67 -2.25 4.30
N PRO A 42 -7.57 -1.44 4.91
CA PRO A 42 -7.26 -0.71 6.14
C PRO A 42 -6.87 -1.58 7.33
N GLN A 43 -7.35 -2.84 7.37
CA GLN A 43 -6.98 -3.80 8.41
C GLN A 43 -5.55 -4.32 8.20
N CYS A 44 -5.23 -4.77 6.98
CA CYS A 44 -3.93 -5.35 6.67
C CYS A 44 -2.82 -4.30 6.68
N LEU A 45 -3.12 -3.06 6.29
CA LEU A 45 -2.16 -1.96 6.33
C LEU A 45 -1.55 -1.80 7.74
N ARG A 46 -2.37 -1.87 8.80
CA ARG A 46 -1.88 -1.72 10.18
C ARG A 46 -0.90 -2.82 10.58
N ILE A 47 -1.13 -4.04 10.10
CA ILE A 47 -0.26 -5.20 10.36
C ILE A 47 1.07 -4.97 9.64
N VAL A 48 1.02 -4.68 8.34
CA VAL A 48 2.21 -4.45 7.52
C VAL A 48 3.01 -3.26 8.04
N GLU A 49 2.37 -2.14 8.40
CA GLU A 49 3.05 -0.98 8.97
C GLU A 49 3.76 -1.31 10.29
N ALA A 50 3.21 -2.20 11.12
CA ALA A 50 3.87 -2.62 12.35
C ALA A 50 5.12 -3.47 12.05
N GLU A 51 5.03 -4.40 11.11
CA GLU A 51 6.13 -5.28 10.71
C GLU A 51 7.28 -4.50 10.02
N ILE A 52 6.96 -3.58 9.11
CA ILE A 52 8.01 -2.88 8.34
C ILE A 52 8.74 -1.81 9.16
N LYS A 53 8.14 -1.27 10.21
CA LYS A 53 8.78 -0.25 11.08
C LYS A 53 10.01 -0.76 11.83
N GLU A 54 10.11 -2.08 11.98
CA GLU A 54 11.26 -2.73 12.61
C GLU A 54 12.43 -2.91 11.65
N LEU A 55 12.22 -2.69 10.35
CA LEU A 55 13.27 -2.87 9.33
C LEU A 55 14.25 -1.69 9.35
N PRO A 56 15.58 -1.93 9.40
CA PRO A 56 16.58 -0.87 9.50
C PRO A 56 16.50 0.21 8.41
N TRP A 57 16.29 -0.20 7.15
CA TRP A 57 16.20 0.75 6.03
C TRP A 57 14.91 1.58 6.07
N VAL A 58 13.83 1.07 6.65
CA VAL A 58 12.60 1.85 6.85
C VAL A 58 12.81 2.89 7.94
N GLN A 59 13.60 2.60 8.97
CA GLN A 59 13.96 3.58 10.00
C GLN A 59 14.88 4.68 9.45
N GLU A 60 15.77 4.35 8.51
CA GLU A 60 16.70 5.30 7.88
C GLU A 60 16.01 6.18 6.82
N TYR A 61 15.22 5.58 5.93
CA TYR A 61 14.68 6.27 4.75
C TYR A 61 13.18 6.59 4.84
N GLY A 62 12.47 6.01 5.83
CA GLY A 62 11.04 6.17 5.99
C GLY A 62 10.20 5.38 4.97
N TYR A 63 8.89 5.59 5.05
CA TYR A 63 7.91 5.07 4.11
C TYR A 63 6.75 6.06 3.97
N THR A 64 5.96 5.95 2.91
CA THR A 64 4.78 6.81 2.68
C THR A 64 3.52 5.97 2.58
N VAL A 65 2.42 6.47 3.14
CA VAL A 65 1.08 5.90 3.01
C VAL A 65 0.13 6.97 2.48
N ASP A 66 -0.61 6.66 1.43
CA ASP A 66 -1.68 7.51 0.91
C ASP A 66 -2.92 6.69 0.45
N TYR A 67 -3.97 7.38 0.02
CA TYR A 67 -5.24 6.79 -0.44
C TYR A 67 -5.58 7.32 -1.83
N PRO A 68 -4.89 6.84 -2.89
CA PRO A 68 -4.90 7.49 -4.20
C PRO A 68 -6.25 7.36 -4.94
N PHE A 69 -7.13 6.48 -4.44
CA PHE A 69 -8.42 6.18 -5.04
C PHE A 69 -9.60 6.80 -4.29
N LYS A 70 -9.34 7.52 -3.18
CA LYS A 70 -10.38 8.14 -2.36
C LYS A 70 -10.75 9.50 -2.98
N LYS A 71 -11.83 9.51 -3.75
CA LYS A 71 -12.49 10.72 -4.26
C LYS A 71 -13.62 11.15 -3.34
#